data_AF-A0A2I2KY98-F1
#
_entry.id   AF-A0A2I2KY98-F1
#
_cell.length_a   1.000
_cell.length_b   1.000
_cell.length_c   1.000
_cell.angle_alpha   90.00
_cell.angle_beta   90.00
_cell.angle_gamma   90.00
#
_symmetry.space_group_name_H-M   'P 1'
#
loop_
_entity.id
_entity.type
_entity.pdbx_description
1 polymer ?
#
loop_
_entity_poly.entity_id
_entity_poly.type
_entity_poly.pdbx_seq_one_letter_code
_entity_poly.pdbx_strand_id
1 'polypeptide(L)'
;MLVKLGRRQAAVGAAMVALLTVAACGTDDNSDSGGSGTKPSGTASAIACAKGSITGSGSSAQKNAVDEWVKAYQSACSGATINYQSTGSSTGRQQFIGKQVSFAGSDSALKDQQKIDADARCAPGTAVDLPMAVGPVSLMYNISGVKDLQLSGPTLAKIFAGKITKWDDPAIKAENPSASLPSATIATVHRSDGSGTTDNFTKFLKAVGGADWTFDSGSDWKAPGGQGAKGSDGVTSTVKSTENSIGYAELSYAENAGLSTVKVKNAAGEYVAPSTDGASLGLSTAKIADGDDLKLTFDYTTATKGAYPVYLVTYEIACTKGLPADQAALVKSFLTYTASDAAQTAIGDLGYAPLPDAVATKVRAVIATLS
;
A
#
# COMPACT_ATOMS: atom_id res chain seq x y z
N MET A 1 41.79 25.90 -33.83
CA MET A 1 42.89 26.20 -32.89
C MET A 1 42.92 25.07 -31.87
N LEU A 2 43.78 24.07 -32.10
CA LEU A 2 43.97 22.89 -31.25
C LEU A 2 44.87 23.25 -30.06
N VAL A 3 44.47 22.94 -28.82
CA VAL A 3 45.40 22.87 -27.69
C VAL A 3 45.06 21.67 -26.77
N LYS A 4 45.85 20.61 -27.01
CA LYS A 4 46.51 19.64 -26.11
C LYS A 4 45.77 19.00 -24.92
N LEU A 5 45.61 17.68 -25.08
CA LEU A 5 45.66 16.61 -24.07
C LEU A 5 46.83 16.78 -23.07
N GLY A 6 46.55 16.45 -21.80
CA GLY A 6 47.55 16.14 -20.78
C GLY A 6 47.02 15.12 -19.78
N ARG A 7 47.29 13.83 -20.04
CA ARG A 7 47.14 12.72 -19.08
C ARG A 7 48.37 12.73 -18.14
N ARG A 8 48.16 12.62 -16.82
CA ARG A 8 49.16 12.11 -15.88
C ARG A 8 48.49 11.10 -14.94
N GLN A 9 49.11 9.92 -14.87
CA GLN A 9 48.72 8.80 -14.02
C GLN A 9 49.52 8.79 -12.71
N ALA A 10 48.94 8.05 -11.75
CA ALA A 10 49.56 7.22 -10.71
C ALA A 10 50.17 7.90 -9.47
N ALA A 11 49.62 7.58 -8.28
CA ALA A 11 50.09 6.52 -7.37
C ALA A 11 49.41 6.70 -5.99
N VAL A 12 48.66 5.71 -5.50
CA VAL A 12 49.02 4.77 -4.41
C VAL A 12 49.32 5.44 -3.07
N GLY A 13 48.46 5.19 -2.08
CA GLY A 13 48.68 5.48 -0.67
C GLY A 13 47.66 4.74 0.20
N ALA A 14 47.93 3.46 0.47
CA ALA A 14 47.22 2.67 1.46
C ALA A 14 47.73 3.04 2.87
N ALA A 15 46.82 3.23 3.82
CA ALA A 15 47.14 3.24 5.24
C ALA A 15 46.13 2.35 5.97
N MET A 16 46.54 1.10 6.20
CA MET A 16 45.99 0.26 7.25
C MET A 16 46.59 0.71 8.58
N VAL A 17 45.75 0.94 9.59
CA VAL A 17 46.16 0.88 11.00
C VAL A 17 45.20 -0.04 11.72
N ALA A 18 45.78 -1.08 12.30
CA ALA A 18 45.13 -2.15 13.01
C ALA A 18 45.11 -1.89 14.52
N LEU A 19 44.07 -2.45 15.14
CA LEU A 19 44.01 -3.05 16.48
C LEU A 19 44.20 -2.15 17.72
N LEU A 20 43.18 -2.20 18.60
CA LEU A 20 43.37 -2.40 20.04
C LEU A 20 42.14 -3.11 20.61
N THR A 21 42.26 -4.42 20.80
CA THR A 21 41.43 -5.23 21.68
C THR A 21 41.88 -5.01 23.11
N VAL A 22 41.01 -4.48 23.97
CA VAL A 22 41.21 -4.52 25.42
C VAL A 22 40.31 -5.60 25.99
N ALA A 23 40.94 -6.72 26.33
CA ALA A 23 40.41 -7.66 27.30
C ALA A 23 40.65 -7.05 28.69
N ALA A 24 39.58 -6.83 29.46
CA ALA A 24 39.66 -6.58 30.88
C ALA A 24 38.92 -7.72 31.59
N CYS A 25 39.70 -8.66 32.12
CA CYS A 25 39.26 -9.55 33.19
C CYS A 25 39.23 -8.73 34.49
N GLY A 26 38.04 -8.59 35.07
CA GLY A 26 37.85 -8.21 36.46
C GLY A 26 37.03 -9.30 37.12
N THR A 27 37.68 -10.11 37.95
CA THR A 27 37.07 -11.13 38.80
C THR A 27 36.71 -10.46 40.13
N ASP A 28 35.45 -10.53 40.53
CA ASP A 28 35.06 -10.57 41.95
C ASP A 28 33.83 -11.48 42.05
N ASP A 29 34.04 -12.61 42.71
CA ASP A 29 33.01 -13.55 43.14
C ASP A 29 32.13 -12.90 44.21
N ASN A 30 30.82 -12.82 43.98
CA ASN A 30 29.89 -13.02 45.07
C ASN A 30 28.59 -13.65 44.55
N SER A 31 28.29 -14.82 45.09
CA SER A 31 27.11 -15.61 44.84
C SER A 31 25.84 -14.87 45.24
N ASP A 32 24.92 -14.63 44.30
CA ASP A 32 23.50 -14.81 44.59
C ASP A 32 22.65 -15.00 43.33
N SER A 33 21.65 -15.84 43.47
CA SER A 33 20.83 -16.42 42.41
C SER A 33 19.84 -15.45 41.75
N GLY A 34 19.80 -15.47 40.41
CA GLY A 34 18.57 -15.60 39.64
C GLY A 34 17.76 -14.34 39.30
N GLY A 35 18.04 -13.78 38.12
CA GLY A 35 17.01 -13.42 37.14
C GLY A 35 16.55 -11.96 37.07
N SER A 36 17.18 -11.16 36.20
CA SER A 36 16.50 -10.05 35.53
C SER A 36 17.22 -9.63 34.23
N GLY A 37 16.46 -9.61 33.13
CA GLY A 37 16.54 -8.49 32.19
C GLY A 37 17.49 -8.55 31.00
N THR A 38 17.58 -9.66 30.25
CA THR A 38 18.12 -9.60 28.89
C THR A 38 17.07 -8.99 27.96
N LYS A 39 17.27 -7.72 27.60
CA LYS A 39 16.55 -7.06 26.49
C LYS A 39 16.85 -7.86 25.21
N PRO A 40 15.84 -8.38 24.46
CA PRO A 40 16.12 -9.05 23.21
C PRO A 40 16.58 -8.00 22.19
N SER A 41 17.87 -8.02 21.88
CA SER A 41 18.37 -7.40 20.66
C SER A 41 17.84 -8.26 19.51
N GLY A 42 16.84 -7.75 18.78
CA GLY A 42 16.19 -8.47 17.69
C GLY A 42 17.21 -8.88 16.64
N THR A 43 17.65 -10.13 16.68
CA THR A 43 18.26 -10.79 15.53
C THR A 43 17.21 -10.80 14.43
N ALA A 44 17.45 -10.05 13.35
CA ALA A 44 16.71 -10.20 12.12
C ALA A 44 16.70 -11.69 11.77
N SER A 45 15.53 -12.33 11.84
CA SER A 45 15.40 -13.74 11.48
C SER A 45 15.90 -13.89 10.05
N ALA A 46 16.86 -14.78 9.82
CA ALA A 46 17.47 -14.95 8.50
C ALA A 46 16.38 -15.32 7.49
N ILE A 47 16.30 -14.58 6.38
CA ILE A 47 15.32 -14.84 5.32
C ILE A 47 15.55 -16.25 4.79
N ALA A 48 14.52 -17.10 4.82
CA ALA A 48 14.57 -18.47 4.33
C ALA A 48 14.57 -18.50 2.80
N CYS A 49 15.73 -18.20 2.18
CA CYS A 49 15.85 -17.95 0.75
C CYS A 49 15.45 -19.14 -0.13
N ALA A 50 14.76 -18.82 -1.23
CA ALA A 50 14.54 -19.69 -2.37
C ALA A 50 15.19 -19.08 -3.62
N LYS A 51 15.40 -19.88 -4.66
CA LYS A 51 15.99 -19.46 -5.95
C LYS A 51 14.95 -19.54 -7.06
N GLY A 52 15.27 -18.95 -8.20
CA GLY A 52 14.45 -19.00 -9.41
C GLY A 52 13.91 -17.63 -9.78
N SER A 53 12.89 -17.61 -10.64
CA SER A 53 12.26 -16.37 -11.09
C SER A 53 10.75 -16.47 -11.00
N ILE A 54 10.13 -15.47 -10.38
CA ILE A 54 8.67 -15.32 -10.35
C ILE A 54 8.29 -13.94 -10.87
N THR A 55 7.11 -13.85 -11.46
CA THR A 55 6.50 -12.58 -11.84
C THR A 55 5.19 -12.44 -11.09
N GLY A 56 5.00 -11.31 -10.43
CA GLY A 56 3.73 -10.84 -9.90
C GLY A 56 3.19 -9.67 -10.73
N SER A 57 1.89 -9.43 -10.64
CA SER A 57 1.26 -8.30 -11.33
C SER A 57 0.02 -7.83 -10.61
N GLY A 58 -0.28 -6.54 -10.70
CA GLY A 58 -1.57 -6.01 -10.29
C GLY A 58 -1.50 -4.60 -9.73
N SER A 59 -2.03 -4.43 -8.52
CA SER A 59 -2.24 -3.13 -7.88
C SER A 59 -1.01 -2.21 -7.96
N SER A 60 -1.25 -0.99 -8.45
CA SER A 60 -0.29 0.10 -8.35
C SER A 60 -0.19 0.65 -6.92
N ALA A 61 -1.23 0.50 -6.09
CA ALA A 61 -1.26 1.05 -4.75
C ALA A 61 -0.18 0.47 -3.83
N GLN A 62 0.20 -0.80 -4.01
CA GLN A 62 1.28 -1.44 -3.22
C GLN A 62 2.64 -1.45 -3.91
N LYS A 63 2.78 -0.83 -5.09
CA LYS A 63 4.02 -0.94 -5.88
C LYS A 63 5.25 -0.50 -5.07
N ASN A 64 5.13 0.58 -4.29
CA ASN A 64 6.24 1.11 -3.49
C ASN A 64 6.62 0.15 -2.35
N ALA A 65 5.63 -0.44 -1.66
CA ALA A 65 5.87 -1.47 -0.65
C ALA A 65 6.53 -2.73 -1.26
N VAL A 66 5.99 -3.23 -2.37
CA VAL A 66 6.52 -4.41 -3.06
C VAL A 66 7.94 -4.17 -3.56
N ASP A 67 8.25 -2.99 -4.09
CA ASP A 67 9.61 -2.65 -4.53
C ASP A 67 10.62 -2.68 -3.38
N GLU A 68 10.26 -2.17 -2.21
CA GLU A 68 11.13 -2.23 -1.03
C GLU A 68 11.32 -3.67 -0.54
N TRP A 69 10.26 -4.48 -0.53
CA TRP A 69 10.37 -5.90 -0.19
C TRP A 69 11.21 -6.68 -1.18
N VAL A 70 11.02 -6.46 -2.48
CA VAL A 70 11.79 -7.12 -3.55
C VAL A 70 13.26 -6.75 -3.46
N LYS A 71 13.57 -5.47 -3.24
CA LYS A 71 14.93 -4.98 -3.05
C LYS A 71 15.62 -5.67 -1.86
N ALA A 72 14.96 -5.70 -0.71
CA ALA A 72 15.51 -6.33 0.48
C ALA A 72 15.67 -7.85 0.33
N TYR A 73 14.65 -8.54 -0.21
CA TYR A 73 14.68 -9.99 -0.42
C TYR A 73 15.78 -10.40 -1.40
N GLN A 74 15.88 -9.76 -2.58
CA GLN A 74 16.89 -10.12 -3.58
C GLN A 74 18.31 -9.76 -3.13
N SER A 75 18.47 -8.75 -2.27
CA SER A 75 19.76 -8.45 -1.63
C SER A 75 20.23 -9.59 -0.71
N ALA A 76 19.30 -10.18 0.05
CA ALA A 76 19.60 -11.28 0.95
C ALA A 76 19.67 -12.65 0.25
N CYS A 77 18.88 -12.85 -0.81
CA CYS A 77 18.66 -14.14 -1.44
C CYS A 77 19.23 -14.18 -2.87
N SER A 78 20.55 -14.40 -2.95
CA SER A 78 21.24 -14.51 -4.24
C SER A 78 20.64 -15.63 -5.11
N GLY A 79 20.31 -15.31 -6.36
CA GLY A 79 19.72 -16.26 -7.31
C GLY A 79 18.19 -16.30 -7.33
N ALA A 80 17.53 -15.41 -6.58
CA ALA A 80 16.11 -15.11 -6.73
C ALA A 80 15.90 -13.87 -7.62
N THR A 81 14.91 -13.94 -8.50
CA THR A 81 14.40 -12.80 -9.25
C THR A 81 12.89 -12.68 -9.00
N ILE A 82 12.45 -11.56 -8.42
CA ILE A 82 11.04 -11.21 -8.27
C ILE A 82 10.77 -9.98 -9.13
N ASN A 83 9.91 -10.14 -10.13
CA ASN A 83 9.43 -9.04 -10.95
C ASN A 83 7.99 -8.71 -10.56
N TYR A 84 7.68 -7.45 -10.23
CA TYR A 84 6.29 -7.03 -9.99
C TYR A 84 5.85 -5.97 -11.00
N GLN A 85 4.78 -6.26 -11.75
CA GLN A 85 4.22 -5.37 -12.76
C GLN A 85 3.04 -4.58 -12.19
N SER A 86 3.15 -3.25 -12.19
CA SER A 86 2.04 -2.37 -11.83
C SER A 86 1.09 -2.23 -13.02
N THR A 87 0.01 -3.01 -13.04
CA THR A 87 -0.96 -3.06 -14.15
C THR A 87 -2.38 -2.66 -13.76
N GLY A 88 -2.64 -2.47 -12.46
CA GLY A 88 -3.98 -2.34 -11.89
C GLY A 88 -4.52 -3.68 -11.38
N SER A 89 -5.30 -3.62 -10.31
CA SER A 89 -5.79 -4.77 -9.54
C SER A 89 -6.67 -5.71 -10.38
N SER A 90 -7.49 -5.15 -11.29
CA SER A 90 -8.30 -5.97 -12.21
C SER A 90 -7.43 -6.80 -13.16
N THR A 91 -6.41 -6.18 -13.76
CA THR A 91 -5.49 -6.88 -14.67
C THR A 91 -4.64 -7.90 -13.91
N GLY A 92 -4.17 -7.59 -12.71
CA GLY A 92 -3.46 -8.54 -11.85
C GLY A 92 -4.27 -9.80 -11.59
N ARG A 93 -5.53 -9.65 -11.14
CA ARG A 93 -6.44 -10.79 -10.93
C ARG A 93 -6.66 -11.60 -12.21
N GLN A 94 -6.83 -10.95 -13.36
CA GLN A 94 -7.02 -11.63 -14.65
C GLN A 94 -5.76 -12.40 -15.09
N GLN A 95 -4.57 -11.81 -14.97
CA GLN A 95 -3.30 -12.46 -15.30
C GLN A 95 -3.02 -13.63 -14.35
N PHE A 96 -3.37 -13.49 -13.07
CA PHE A 96 -3.35 -14.59 -12.13
C PHE A 96 -4.34 -15.67 -12.53
N ILE A 97 -5.61 -15.41 -12.80
CA ILE A 97 -6.52 -16.48 -13.25
C ILE A 97 -6.00 -17.17 -14.54
N GLY A 98 -5.47 -16.37 -15.47
CA GLY A 98 -4.95 -16.82 -16.76
C GLY A 98 -3.57 -17.48 -16.78
N LYS A 99 -3.01 -17.90 -15.64
CA LYS A 99 -1.69 -18.59 -15.58
C LYS A 99 -0.47 -17.77 -16.07
N GLN A 100 -0.58 -16.44 -16.13
CA GLN A 100 0.50 -15.57 -16.66
C GLN A 100 1.51 -15.11 -15.61
N VAL A 101 1.09 -15.01 -14.35
CA VAL A 101 1.92 -14.57 -13.21
C VAL A 101 1.82 -15.56 -12.05
N SER A 102 2.84 -15.66 -11.21
CA SER A 102 2.90 -16.61 -10.09
C SER A 102 2.01 -16.20 -8.92
N PHE A 103 1.83 -14.89 -8.72
CA PHE A 103 0.95 -14.29 -7.72
C PHE A 103 0.39 -12.96 -8.27
N ALA A 104 -0.65 -12.42 -7.65
CA ALA A 104 -1.19 -11.11 -8.03
C ALA A 104 -1.39 -10.18 -6.84
N GLY A 105 -1.15 -8.90 -7.09
CA GLY A 105 -1.46 -7.82 -6.15
C GLY A 105 -2.83 -7.24 -6.40
N SER A 106 -3.66 -7.08 -5.37
CA SER A 106 -5.01 -6.52 -5.55
C SER A 106 -5.51 -5.81 -4.30
N ASP A 107 -6.11 -4.63 -4.45
CA ASP A 107 -6.77 -3.92 -3.32
C ASP A 107 -8.22 -4.37 -3.08
N SER A 108 -8.64 -5.38 -3.83
CA SER A 108 -9.95 -6.02 -3.72
C SER A 108 -9.77 -7.53 -3.83
N ALA A 109 -10.39 -8.29 -2.93
CA ALA A 109 -10.35 -9.73 -2.98
C ALA A 109 -11.00 -10.30 -4.27
N LEU A 110 -10.73 -11.56 -4.59
CA LEU A 110 -11.40 -12.28 -5.68
C LEU A 110 -12.92 -12.30 -5.46
N LYS A 111 -13.67 -11.85 -6.47
CA LYS A 111 -15.14 -12.01 -6.55
C LYS A 111 -15.51 -13.46 -6.82
N ASP A 112 -16.77 -13.83 -6.56
CA ASP A 112 -17.25 -15.23 -6.62
C ASP A 112 -16.82 -15.98 -7.90
N GLN A 113 -17.13 -15.46 -9.09
CA GLN A 113 -16.71 -16.13 -10.34
C GLN A 113 -15.17 -16.16 -10.49
N GLN A 114 -14.49 -15.08 -10.11
CA GLN A 114 -13.03 -15.01 -10.15
C GLN A 114 -12.40 -16.04 -9.20
N LYS A 115 -13.02 -16.30 -8.05
CA LYS A 115 -12.58 -17.29 -7.07
C LYS A 115 -12.72 -18.70 -7.64
N ILE A 116 -13.83 -19.02 -8.30
CA ILE A 116 -14.03 -20.31 -8.99
C ILE A 116 -12.93 -20.53 -10.03
N ASP A 117 -12.69 -19.54 -10.89
CA ASP A 117 -11.69 -19.66 -11.96
C ASP A 117 -10.25 -19.73 -11.39
N ALA A 118 -9.98 -18.98 -10.32
CA ALA A 118 -8.70 -19.01 -9.62
C ALA A 118 -8.45 -20.35 -8.91
N ASP A 119 -9.47 -20.94 -8.28
CA ASP A 119 -9.38 -22.27 -7.67
C ASP A 119 -9.10 -23.35 -8.71
N ALA A 120 -9.76 -23.27 -9.88
CA ALA A 120 -9.47 -24.17 -10.99
C ALA A 120 -8.02 -24.03 -11.49
N ARG A 121 -7.45 -22.82 -11.46
CA ARG A 121 -6.01 -22.63 -11.73
C ARG A 121 -5.13 -23.31 -10.69
N CYS A 122 -5.50 -23.26 -9.41
CA CYS A 122 -4.68 -23.69 -8.27
C CYS A 122 -4.86 -25.17 -7.88
N ALA A 123 -5.54 -25.98 -8.68
CA ALA A 123 -5.73 -27.40 -8.40
C ALA A 123 -4.37 -28.14 -8.24
N PRO A 124 -4.22 -29.07 -7.27
CA PRO A 124 -5.26 -29.63 -6.40
C PRO A 124 -5.56 -28.80 -5.13
N GLY A 125 -5.00 -27.60 -5.01
CA GLY A 125 -5.31 -26.63 -3.95
C GLY A 125 -6.36 -25.62 -4.40
N THR A 126 -6.28 -24.43 -3.82
CA THR A 126 -7.20 -23.31 -4.00
C THR A 126 -6.42 -21.99 -4.10
N ALA A 127 -7.05 -20.97 -4.66
CA ALA A 127 -6.55 -19.60 -4.54
C ALA A 127 -6.96 -19.00 -3.18
N VAL A 128 -6.08 -18.20 -2.60
CA VAL A 128 -6.30 -17.46 -1.35
C VAL A 128 -6.00 -15.98 -1.56
N ASP A 129 -6.84 -15.12 -1.00
CA ASP A 129 -6.57 -13.69 -0.86
C ASP A 129 -5.86 -13.44 0.48
N LEU A 130 -4.56 -13.06 0.46
CA LEU A 130 -3.75 -12.81 1.66
C LEU A 130 -3.55 -11.31 1.91
N PRO A 131 -4.22 -10.69 2.90
CA PRO A 131 -3.91 -9.34 3.32
C PRO A 131 -2.42 -9.19 3.59
N MET A 132 -1.79 -8.13 3.08
CA MET A 132 -0.34 -7.94 3.22
C MET A 132 0.06 -6.54 3.69
N ALA A 133 -0.66 -5.50 3.29
CA ALA A 133 -0.42 -4.13 3.76
C ALA A 133 -1.70 -3.31 3.80
N VAL A 134 -1.70 -2.28 4.64
CA VAL A 134 -2.80 -1.31 4.77
C VAL A 134 -2.34 0.02 4.21
N GLY A 135 -3.04 0.56 3.21
CA GLY A 135 -2.69 1.82 2.57
C GLY A 135 -3.79 2.87 2.81
N PRO A 136 -3.47 4.03 3.42
CA PRO A 136 -4.38 5.17 3.40
C PRO A 136 -4.56 5.64 1.95
N VAL A 137 -5.81 5.83 1.50
CA VAL A 137 -6.09 6.44 0.21
C VAL A 137 -6.15 7.95 0.42
N SER A 138 -5.08 8.62 0.03
CA SER A 138 -4.97 10.08 0.09
C SER A 138 -5.81 10.73 -1.03
N LEU A 139 -6.45 11.84 -0.69
CA LEU A 139 -7.07 12.75 -1.64
C LEU A 139 -6.10 13.89 -1.88
N MET A 140 -5.30 13.78 -2.92
CA MET A 140 -4.29 14.77 -3.30
C MET A 140 -4.96 15.94 -4.02
N TYR A 141 -4.50 17.16 -3.75
CA TYR A 141 -5.01 18.33 -4.45
C TYR A 141 -3.88 19.30 -4.83
N ASN A 142 -4.14 20.11 -5.85
CA ASN A 142 -3.25 21.16 -6.31
C ASN A 142 -4.03 22.46 -6.43
N ILE A 143 -4.02 23.26 -5.36
CA ILE A 143 -4.68 24.57 -5.31
C ILE A 143 -3.66 25.57 -4.74
N SER A 144 -3.31 26.57 -5.52
CA SER A 144 -2.28 27.54 -5.13
C SER A 144 -2.65 28.24 -3.82
N GLY A 145 -1.72 28.25 -2.86
CA GLY A 145 -1.88 28.91 -1.56
C GLY A 145 -2.80 28.21 -0.55
N VAL A 146 -3.51 27.13 -0.92
CA VAL A 146 -4.42 26.42 0.00
C VAL A 146 -3.68 25.26 0.68
N LYS A 147 -3.73 25.25 2.01
CA LYS A 147 -3.20 24.18 2.87
C LYS A 147 -4.29 23.67 3.80
N ASP A 148 -4.08 22.48 4.36
CA ASP A 148 -4.96 21.88 5.37
C ASP A 148 -6.44 21.81 4.95
N LEU A 149 -6.69 21.58 3.66
CA LEU A 149 -8.05 21.50 3.11
C LEU A 149 -8.84 20.38 3.81
N GLN A 150 -10.02 20.72 4.30
CA GLN A 150 -10.92 19.83 5.02
C GLN A 150 -12.13 19.52 4.15
N LEU A 151 -12.43 18.24 3.93
CA LEU A 151 -13.64 17.82 3.21
C LEU A 151 -14.31 16.64 3.90
N SER A 152 -15.63 16.70 3.99
CA SER A 152 -16.46 15.60 4.46
C SER A 152 -16.74 14.61 3.33
N GLY A 153 -17.10 13.37 3.69
CA GLY A 153 -17.56 12.36 2.75
C GLY A 153 -18.67 12.85 1.79
N PRO A 154 -19.75 13.48 2.29
CA PRO A 154 -20.77 14.09 1.44
C PRO A 154 -20.24 15.15 0.47
N THR A 155 -19.32 16.01 0.90
CA THR A 155 -18.72 17.02 0.02
C THR A 155 -17.82 16.38 -1.05
N LEU A 156 -17.02 15.39 -0.68
CA LEU A 156 -16.23 14.59 -1.64
C LEU A 156 -17.14 13.89 -2.66
N ALA A 157 -18.24 13.28 -2.22
CA ALA A 157 -19.21 12.65 -3.10
C ALA A 157 -19.77 13.63 -4.14
N LYS A 158 -20.14 14.85 -3.71
CA LYS A 158 -20.63 15.89 -4.63
C LYS A 158 -19.56 16.37 -5.62
N ILE A 159 -18.30 16.53 -5.18
CA ILE A 159 -17.19 16.90 -6.05
C ILE A 159 -16.99 15.84 -7.14
N PHE A 160 -16.83 14.58 -6.74
CA PHE A 160 -16.56 13.50 -7.68
C PHE A 160 -17.77 13.07 -8.51
N ALA A 161 -18.99 13.42 -8.10
CA ALA A 161 -20.22 13.27 -8.90
C ALA A 161 -20.46 14.45 -9.86
N GLY A 162 -19.60 15.49 -9.84
CA GLY A 162 -19.73 16.68 -10.68
C GLY A 162 -20.82 17.66 -10.24
N LYS A 163 -21.34 17.53 -9.02
CA LYS A 163 -22.36 18.43 -8.45
C LYS A 163 -21.75 19.70 -7.85
N ILE A 164 -20.58 19.58 -7.23
CA ILE A 164 -19.75 20.72 -6.84
C ILE A 164 -18.64 20.86 -7.89
N THR A 165 -18.63 22.00 -8.59
CA THR A 165 -17.74 22.22 -9.74
C THR A 165 -16.72 23.32 -9.51
N LYS A 166 -16.78 24.06 -8.40
CA LYS A 166 -15.85 25.14 -8.06
C LYS A 166 -15.34 25.03 -6.63
N TRP A 167 -14.09 25.45 -6.41
CA TRP A 167 -13.46 25.41 -5.08
C TRP A 167 -14.10 26.35 -4.06
N ASP A 168 -14.71 27.45 -4.51
CA ASP A 168 -15.37 28.44 -3.67
C ASP A 168 -16.86 28.15 -3.42
N ASP A 169 -17.31 26.92 -3.70
CA ASP A 169 -18.67 26.45 -3.43
C ASP A 169 -19.03 26.61 -1.94
N PRO A 170 -20.26 27.01 -1.59
CA PRO A 170 -20.69 27.20 -0.20
C PRO A 170 -20.44 25.99 0.70
N ALA A 171 -20.54 24.76 0.20
CA ALA A 171 -20.29 23.56 1.00
C ALA A 171 -18.80 23.43 1.37
N ILE A 172 -17.88 23.71 0.43
CA ILE A 172 -16.44 23.68 0.71
C ILE A 172 -16.05 24.83 1.65
N LYS A 173 -16.60 26.03 1.43
CA LYS A 173 -16.37 27.20 2.30
C LYS A 173 -16.83 26.96 3.74
N ALA A 174 -17.99 26.32 3.92
CA ALA A 174 -18.51 26.02 5.26
C ALA A 174 -17.57 25.11 6.06
N GLU A 175 -16.86 24.21 5.39
CA GLU A 175 -15.87 23.32 6.02
C GLU A 175 -14.48 23.97 6.17
N ASN A 176 -14.23 25.10 5.50
CA ASN A 176 -12.92 25.77 5.45
C ASN A 176 -13.06 27.30 5.60
N PRO A 177 -13.62 27.82 6.70
CA PRO A 177 -13.96 29.24 6.83
C PRO A 177 -12.75 30.19 6.81
N SER A 178 -11.55 29.69 7.11
CA SER A 178 -10.30 30.46 7.08
C SER A 178 -9.51 30.32 5.77
N ALA A 179 -9.92 29.43 4.86
CA ALA A 179 -9.19 29.20 3.62
C ALA A 179 -9.57 30.22 2.54
N SER A 180 -8.56 30.75 1.85
CA SER A 180 -8.76 31.58 0.66
C SER A 180 -9.03 30.68 -0.56
N LEU A 181 -10.27 30.22 -0.71
CA LEU A 181 -10.67 29.32 -1.79
C LEU A 181 -10.90 30.08 -3.11
N PRO A 182 -10.27 29.67 -4.23
CA PRO A 182 -10.43 30.36 -5.50
C PRO A 182 -11.78 30.05 -6.15
N SER A 183 -12.33 30.99 -6.93
CA SER A 183 -13.49 30.74 -7.81
C SER A 183 -13.11 29.99 -9.10
N ALA A 184 -12.28 28.96 -8.95
CA ALA A 184 -11.76 28.14 -10.03
C ALA A 184 -12.54 26.84 -10.15
N THR A 185 -12.69 26.35 -11.38
CA THR A 185 -13.28 25.04 -11.66
C THR A 185 -12.43 23.93 -11.06
N ILE A 186 -13.08 22.93 -10.45
CA ILE A 186 -12.42 21.75 -9.91
C ILE A 186 -12.12 20.78 -11.05
N ALA A 187 -10.84 20.46 -11.24
CA ALA A 187 -10.41 19.40 -12.15
C ALA A 187 -10.28 18.07 -11.40
N THR A 188 -11.30 17.21 -11.47
CA THR A 188 -11.23 15.88 -10.84
C THR A 188 -10.38 14.94 -11.69
N VAL A 189 -9.57 14.10 -11.04
CA VAL A 189 -8.75 13.07 -11.66
C VAL A 189 -9.10 11.71 -11.06
N HIS A 190 -9.32 10.71 -11.92
CA HIS A 190 -9.65 9.36 -11.51
C HIS A 190 -8.78 8.35 -12.25
N ARG A 191 -8.79 7.09 -11.80
CA ARG A 191 -8.11 6.00 -12.50
C ARG A 191 -8.81 5.67 -13.81
N SER A 192 -8.03 5.49 -14.89
CA SER A 192 -8.55 5.05 -16.20
C SER A 192 -8.49 3.53 -16.37
N ASP A 193 -7.69 2.84 -15.56
CA ASP A 193 -7.54 1.39 -15.55
C ASP A 193 -8.31 0.73 -14.38
N GLY A 194 -8.59 -0.57 -14.51
CA GLY A 194 -9.30 -1.34 -13.49
C GLY A 194 -8.51 -1.41 -12.17
N SER A 195 -8.98 -0.67 -11.17
CA SER A 195 -8.23 -0.23 -10.01
C SER A 195 -8.90 -0.63 -8.69
N GLY A 196 -8.18 -1.28 -7.78
CA GLY A 196 -8.70 -1.54 -6.44
C GLY A 196 -8.75 -0.28 -5.56
N THR A 197 -7.88 0.71 -5.79
CA THR A 197 -7.99 2.04 -5.15
C THR A 197 -9.33 2.70 -5.50
N THR A 198 -9.78 2.56 -6.75
CA THR A 198 -11.08 3.05 -7.20
C THR A 198 -12.22 2.31 -6.52
N ASP A 199 -12.12 0.99 -6.39
CA ASP A 199 -13.13 0.19 -5.69
C ASP A 199 -13.28 0.62 -4.23
N ASN A 200 -12.18 0.75 -3.49
CA ASN A 200 -12.22 1.19 -2.09
C ASN A 200 -12.69 2.64 -1.93
N PHE A 201 -12.21 3.57 -2.77
CA PHE A 201 -12.67 4.95 -2.71
C PHE A 201 -14.18 5.08 -3.03
N THR A 202 -14.65 4.37 -4.05
CA THR A 202 -16.09 4.41 -4.41
C THR A 202 -16.97 3.67 -3.40
N LYS A 203 -16.47 2.65 -2.69
CA LYS A 203 -17.15 2.05 -1.52
C LYS A 203 -17.29 3.07 -0.39
N PHE A 204 -16.23 3.81 -0.07
CA PHE A 204 -16.29 4.91 0.90
C PHE A 204 -17.35 5.93 0.47
N LEU A 205 -17.30 6.45 -0.77
CA LEU A 205 -18.28 7.42 -1.27
C LEU A 205 -19.71 6.88 -1.25
N LYS A 206 -19.91 5.59 -1.56
CA LYS A 206 -21.24 4.95 -1.47
C LYS A 206 -21.77 4.89 -0.05
N ALA A 207 -20.90 4.63 0.94
CA ALA A 207 -21.27 4.54 2.34
C ALA A 207 -21.66 5.92 2.93
N VAL A 208 -20.99 6.99 2.53
CA VAL A 208 -21.11 8.31 3.18
C VAL A 208 -21.80 9.38 2.33
N GLY A 209 -21.92 9.17 1.00
CA GLY A 209 -22.41 10.16 0.05
C GLY A 209 -23.93 10.29 -0.03
N GLY A 210 -24.68 9.35 0.55
CA GLY A 210 -26.15 9.37 0.55
C GLY A 210 -26.74 9.50 -0.86
N ALA A 211 -27.75 10.37 -1.02
CA ALA A 211 -28.40 10.61 -2.31
C ALA A 211 -27.48 11.33 -3.34
N ASP A 212 -26.34 11.86 -2.90
CA ASP A 212 -25.40 12.53 -3.80
C ASP A 212 -24.49 11.57 -4.56
N TRP A 213 -24.35 10.33 -4.09
CA TRP A 213 -23.56 9.29 -4.75
C TRP A 213 -24.43 8.09 -5.17
N THR A 214 -24.93 8.13 -6.39
CA THR A 214 -25.80 7.07 -6.93
C THR A 214 -25.05 5.95 -7.64
N PHE A 215 -23.78 6.17 -8.00
CA PHE A 215 -22.96 5.22 -8.76
C PHE A 215 -22.58 4.00 -7.91
N ASP A 216 -22.47 2.83 -8.55
CA ASP A 216 -21.97 1.63 -7.88
C ASP A 216 -20.46 1.75 -7.62
N SER A 217 -20.00 1.07 -6.58
CA SER A 217 -18.58 0.83 -6.40
C SER A 217 -18.05 -0.24 -7.35
N GLY A 218 -16.75 -0.22 -7.61
CA GLY A 218 -16.07 -1.24 -8.39
C GLY A 218 -14.71 -0.77 -8.85
N SER A 219 -14.00 -1.67 -9.56
CA SER A 219 -12.67 -1.36 -10.07
C SER A 219 -12.67 -0.34 -11.22
N ASP A 220 -13.81 -0.13 -11.86
CA ASP A 220 -13.97 0.83 -12.95
C ASP A 220 -14.67 2.09 -12.44
N TRP A 221 -14.21 3.26 -12.91
CA TRP A 221 -14.85 4.53 -12.59
C TRP A 221 -16.16 4.71 -13.36
N LYS A 222 -17.27 4.88 -12.64
CA LYS A 222 -18.63 4.98 -13.22
C LYS A 222 -19.24 6.39 -13.18
N ALA A 223 -18.70 7.29 -12.37
CA ALA A 223 -19.21 8.66 -12.26
C ALA A 223 -18.83 9.49 -13.51
N PRO A 224 -19.62 10.49 -13.89
CA PRO A 224 -19.36 11.30 -15.08
C PRO A 224 -18.20 12.29 -14.85
N GLY A 225 -17.57 12.67 -15.96
CA GLY A 225 -16.54 13.72 -15.96
C GLY A 225 -15.23 13.30 -15.28
N GLY A 226 -14.35 14.28 -15.10
CA GLY A 226 -12.99 14.09 -14.64
C GLY A 226 -12.05 13.56 -15.71
N GLN A 227 -10.75 13.66 -15.43
CA GLN A 227 -9.69 13.15 -16.29
C GLN A 227 -9.26 11.76 -15.80
N GLY A 228 -9.35 10.77 -16.68
CA GLY A 228 -8.80 9.44 -16.44
C GLY A 228 -7.28 9.42 -16.60
N ALA A 229 -6.57 8.88 -15.62
CA ALA A 229 -5.13 8.65 -15.68
C ALA A 229 -4.80 7.22 -15.22
N LYS A 230 -3.80 6.60 -15.87
CA LYS A 230 -3.44 5.20 -15.61
C LYS A 230 -2.55 5.10 -14.37
N GLY A 231 -2.87 4.18 -13.46
CA GLY A 231 -2.07 3.91 -12.28
C GLY A 231 -2.09 5.03 -11.24
N SER A 232 -1.57 4.73 -10.05
CA SER A 232 -1.42 5.73 -8.97
C SER A 232 -0.44 6.84 -9.37
N ASP A 233 0.61 6.49 -10.10
CA ASP A 233 1.62 7.40 -10.66
C ASP A 233 1.01 8.38 -11.67
N GLY A 234 0.19 7.89 -12.60
CA GLY A 234 -0.48 8.75 -13.58
C GLY A 234 -1.47 9.73 -12.95
N VAL A 235 -2.28 9.26 -11.98
CA VAL A 235 -3.20 10.15 -11.23
C VAL A 235 -2.41 11.22 -10.48
N THR A 236 -1.36 10.82 -9.76
CA THR A 236 -0.50 11.73 -8.98
C THR A 236 0.17 12.77 -9.88
N SER A 237 0.75 12.34 -11.01
CA SER A 237 1.38 13.26 -11.97
C SER A 237 0.37 14.23 -12.56
N THR A 238 -0.84 13.77 -12.87
CA THR A 238 -1.91 14.61 -13.45
C THR A 238 -2.36 15.67 -12.44
N VAL A 239 -2.55 15.29 -11.17
CA VAL A 239 -2.88 16.26 -10.11
C VAL A 239 -1.76 17.29 -9.96
N LYS A 240 -0.50 16.83 -9.93
CA LYS A 240 0.66 17.72 -9.77
C LYS A 240 0.80 18.73 -10.91
N SER A 241 0.50 18.35 -12.15
CA SER A 241 0.62 19.24 -13.31
C SER A 241 -0.63 20.08 -13.59
N THR A 242 -1.75 19.80 -12.94
CA THR A 242 -3.04 20.46 -13.22
C THR A 242 -3.44 21.34 -12.06
N GLU A 243 -3.46 22.65 -12.27
CA GLU A 243 -3.96 23.58 -11.26
C GLU A 243 -5.45 23.34 -10.96
N ASN A 244 -5.84 23.61 -9.72
CA ASN A 244 -7.20 23.46 -9.21
C ASN A 244 -7.72 22.01 -9.31
N SER A 245 -6.84 21.03 -9.22
CA SER A 245 -7.18 19.62 -9.35
C SER A 245 -7.28 18.86 -8.03
N ILE A 246 -8.01 17.75 -8.05
CA ILE A 246 -8.11 16.77 -6.96
C ILE A 246 -8.17 15.36 -7.54
N GLY A 247 -7.42 14.44 -6.94
CA GLY A 247 -7.42 13.02 -7.30
C GLY A 247 -7.10 12.13 -6.11
N TYR A 248 -7.17 10.81 -6.31
CA TYR A 248 -6.95 9.84 -5.24
C TYR A 248 -5.84 8.85 -5.58
N ALA A 249 -4.94 8.61 -4.62
CA ALA A 249 -3.92 7.57 -4.69
C ALA A 249 -3.56 7.09 -3.29
N GLU A 250 -2.89 5.95 -3.20
CA GLU A 250 -2.28 5.52 -1.94
C GLU A 250 -1.26 6.58 -1.46
N LEU A 251 -1.21 6.83 -0.14
CA LEU A 251 -0.52 7.94 0.51
C LEU A 251 0.93 8.13 0.07
N SER A 252 1.68 7.03 -0.10
CA SER A 252 3.10 7.10 -0.50
C SER A 252 3.32 7.89 -1.80
N TYR A 253 2.34 7.88 -2.71
CA TYR A 253 2.41 8.64 -3.96
C TYR A 253 2.29 10.15 -3.74
N ALA A 254 1.43 10.57 -2.82
CA ALA A 254 1.28 11.98 -2.46
C ALA A 254 2.56 12.51 -1.79
N GLU A 255 3.10 11.75 -0.84
CA GLU A 255 4.31 12.10 -0.09
C GLU A 255 5.52 12.20 -1.03
N ASN A 256 5.75 11.19 -1.86
CA ASN A 256 6.84 11.18 -2.84
C ASN A 256 6.72 12.31 -3.87
N ALA A 257 5.50 12.73 -4.19
CA ALA A 257 5.25 13.84 -5.10
C ALA A 257 5.31 15.22 -4.44
N GLY A 258 5.32 15.29 -3.11
CA GLY A 258 5.23 16.54 -2.33
C GLY A 258 3.89 17.25 -2.51
N LEU A 259 2.79 16.49 -2.70
CA LEU A 259 1.45 17.04 -2.86
C LEU A 259 0.72 17.17 -1.52
N SER A 260 -0.05 18.25 -1.38
CA SER A 260 -0.97 18.41 -0.26
C SER A 260 -2.11 17.41 -0.34
N THR A 261 -2.57 16.94 0.81
CA THR A 261 -3.68 15.98 0.94
C THR A 261 -4.82 16.58 1.75
N VAL A 262 -6.05 16.16 1.45
CA VAL A 262 -7.25 16.56 2.17
C VAL A 262 -7.31 15.86 3.53
N LYS A 263 -7.68 16.60 4.57
CA LYS A 263 -8.15 16.03 5.84
C LYS A 263 -9.61 15.62 5.67
N VAL A 264 -9.90 14.33 5.84
CA VAL A 264 -11.24 13.80 5.60
C VAL A 264 -11.99 13.69 6.92
N LYS A 265 -13.24 14.16 6.95
CA LYS A 265 -14.11 14.03 8.13
C LYS A 265 -14.46 12.57 8.38
N ASN A 266 -14.10 12.03 9.54
CA ASN A 266 -14.51 10.69 9.99
C ASN A 266 -15.88 10.70 10.67
N ALA A 267 -16.42 9.53 11.01
CA ALA A 267 -17.74 9.43 11.65
C ALA A 267 -17.75 9.89 13.12
N ALA A 268 -16.58 10.08 13.74
CA ALA A 268 -16.44 10.75 15.05
C ALA A 268 -16.54 12.29 14.94
N GLY A 269 -16.62 12.83 13.72
CA GLY A 269 -16.74 14.27 13.45
C GLY A 269 -15.40 15.01 13.31
N GLU A 270 -14.28 14.29 13.30
CA GLU A 270 -12.92 14.84 13.24
C GLU A 270 -12.43 14.88 11.80
N TYR A 271 -11.74 15.96 11.41
CA TYR A 271 -11.02 16.04 10.14
C TYR A 271 -9.61 15.46 10.30
N VAL A 272 -9.39 14.28 9.74
CA VAL A 272 -8.16 13.50 9.94
C VAL A 272 -7.34 13.49 8.65
N ALA A 273 -6.04 13.78 8.74
CA ALA A 273 -5.11 13.63 7.62
C ALA A 273 -4.84 12.14 7.32
N PRO A 274 -4.57 11.75 6.06
CA PRO A 274 -4.15 10.38 5.77
C PRO A 274 -2.87 10.06 6.53
N SER A 275 -2.87 8.93 7.24
CA SER A 275 -1.73 8.41 7.99
C SER A 275 -1.88 6.91 8.20
N THR A 276 -0.76 6.22 8.38
CA THR A 276 -0.73 4.78 8.70
C THR A 276 -1.48 4.48 10.00
N ASP A 277 -1.24 5.27 11.05
CA ASP A 277 -1.95 5.15 12.33
C ASP A 277 -3.47 5.34 12.18
N GLY A 278 -3.88 6.38 11.45
CA GLY A 278 -5.30 6.64 11.19
C GLY A 278 -5.97 5.51 10.39
N ALA A 279 -5.27 4.92 9.42
CA ALA A 279 -5.78 3.77 8.67
C ALA A 279 -5.85 2.50 9.52
N SER A 280 -4.87 2.25 10.39
CA SER A 280 -4.88 1.13 11.35
C SER A 280 -6.06 1.24 12.33
N LEU A 281 -6.35 2.44 12.84
CA LEU A 281 -7.54 2.69 13.66
C LEU A 281 -8.84 2.47 12.89
N GLY A 282 -8.88 2.81 11.60
CA GLY A 282 -10.01 2.48 10.73
C GLY A 282 -10.19 0.97 10.55
N LEU A 283 -9.08 0.24 10.40
CA LEU A 283 -9.07 -1.19 10.17
C LEU A 283 -9.40 -2.01 11.43
N SER A 284 -9.25 -1.46 12.64
CA SER A 284 -9.47 -2.24 13.88
C SER A 284 -10.90 -2.77 14.04
N THR A 285 -11.86 -2.24 13.28
CA THR A 285 -13.26 -2.72 13.25
C THR A 285 -13.55 -3.67 12.09
N ALA A 286 -12.57 -3.93 11.22
CA ALA A 286 -12.75 -4.81 10.08
C ALA A 286 -12.95 -6.27 10.50
N LYS A 287 -13.78 -6.97 9.75
CA LYS A 287 -14.06 -8.39 9.96
C LYS A 287 -13.26 -9.21 8.95
N ILE A 288 -12.60 -10.25 9.43
CA ILE A 288 -11.89 -11.21 8.59
C ILE A 288 -12.83 -12.40 8.36
N ALA A 289 -12.92 -12.88 7.12
CA ALA A 289 -13.64 -14.10 6.78
C ALA A 289 -13.05 -15.32 7.51
N ASP A 290 -13.88 -16.35 7.68
CA ASP A 290 -13.45 -17.63 8.23
C ASP A 290 -12.68 -18.46 7.18
N GLY A 291 -11.78 -19.34 7.65
CA GLY A 291 -10.95 -20.20 6.80
C GLY A 291 -9.65 -19.54 6.33
N ASP A 292 -9.09 -20.10 5.25
CA ASP A 292 -7.76 -19.72 4.73
C ASP A 292 -7.81 -18.57 3.70
N ASP A 293 -9.01 -18.23 3.19
CA ASP A 293 -9.25 -17.13 2.27
C ASP A 293 -9.58 -15.85 3.06
N LEU A 294 -8.54 -15.10 3.42
CA LEU A 294 -8.57 -14.08 4.48
C LEU A 294 -9.11 -12.73 4.00
N LYS A 295 -10.31 -12.73 3.41
CA LYS A 295 -10.98 -11.50 2.93
C LYS A 295 -11.42 -10.63 4.11
N LEU A 296 -11.18 -9.33 4.01
CA LEU A 296 -11.65 -8.35 4.98
C LEU A 296 -12.89 -7.61 4.47
N THR A 297 -13.83 -7.38 5.39
CA THR A 297 -14.95 -6.46 5.22
C THR A 297 -14.75 -5.24 6.11
N PHE A 298 -14.83 -4.04 5.53
CA PHE A 298 -14.59 -2.79 6.23
C PHE A 298 -15.90 -2.13 6.69
N ASP A 299 -15.81 -1.38 7.79
CA ASP A 299 -16.82 -0.43 8.21
C ASP A 299 -16.31 1.00 7.98
N TYR A 300 -16.72 1.60 6.85
CA TYR A 300 -16.37 2.98 6.51
C TYR A 300 -17.09 4.03 7.36
N THR A 301 -17.99 3.60 8.26
CA THR A 301 -18.78 4.46 9.15
C THR A 301 -18.37 4.36 10.61
N THR A 302 -17.23 3.71 10.90
CA THR A 302 -16.69 3.60 12.25
C THR A 302 -16.44 4.97 12.89
N ALA A 303 -16.97 5.15 14.11
CA ALA A 303 -16.80 6.36 14.91
C ALA A 303 -15.55 6.31 15.81
N THR A 304 -14.52 5.57 15.38
CA THR A 304 -13.25 5.47 16.09
C THR A 304 -12.50 6.80 15.99
N LYS A 305 -12.20 7.42 17.13
CA LYS A 305 -11.44 8.69 17.17
C LYS A 305 -10.08 8.53 16.51
N GLY A 306 -9.66 9.54 15.75
CA GLY A 306 -8.40 9.53 15.00
C GLY A 306 -8.38 8.62 13.78
N ALA A 307 -9.43 7.84 13.52
CA ALA A 307 -9.47 6.98 12.34
C ALA A 307 -9.57 7.82 11.06
N TYR A 308 -8.69 7.56 10.10
CA TYR A 308 -8.78 8.09 8.75
C TYR A 308 -9.74 7.20 7.94
N PRO A 309 -10.81 7.74 7.34
CA PRO A 309 -11.92 6.91 6.86
C PRO A 309 -11.74 6.35 5.44
N VAL A 310 -10.68 6.73 4.72
CA VAL A 310 -10.45 6.28 3.34
C VAL A 310 -9.18 5.43 3.28
N TYR A 311 -9.32 4.12 3.33
CA TYR A 311 -8.19 3.20 3.32
C TYR A 311 -8.48 1.99 2.45
N LEU A 312 -7.43 1.25 2.13
CA LEU A 312 -7.49 -0.03 1.44
C LEU A 312 -6.59 -1.04 2.14
N VAL A 313 -6.89 -2.31 1.93
CA VAL A 313 -5.96 -3.41 2.24
C VAL A 313 -5.56 -4.02 0.91
N THR A 314 -4.26 -4.23 0.73
CA THR A 314 -3.75 -4.94 -0.43
C THR A 314 -3.59 -6.42 -0.11
N TYR A 315 -4.00 -7.24 -1.06
CA TYR A 315 -3.93 -8.69 -1.01
C TYR A 315 -2.86 -9.19 -1.97
N GLU A 316 -2.07 -10.13 -1.49
CA GLU A 316 -1.32 -11.04 -2.35
C GLU A 316 -2.18 -12.27 -2.61
N ILE A 317 -2.57 -12.44 -3.86
CA ILE A 317 -3.38 -13.56 -4.33
C ILE A 317 -2.43 -14.66 -4.80
N ALA A 318 -2.49 -15.80 -4.13
CA ALA A 318 -1.60 -16.92 -4.37
C ALA A 318 -2.36 -18.25 -4.40
N CYS A 319 -1.73 -19.27 -4.99
CA CYS A 319 -2.26 -20.63 -4.92
C CYS A 319 -1.69 -21.37 -3.70
N THR A 320 -2.53 -22.08 -2.96
CA THR A 320 -2.08 -22.98 -1.89
C THR A 320 -1.29 -24.18 -2.43
N LYS A 321 -1.65 -24.65 -3.64
CA LYS A 321 -0.93 -25.69 -4.40
C LYS A 321 -1.02 -25.42 -5.90
N GLY A 322 -0.30 -26.20 -6.71
CA GLY A 322 -0.50 -26.22 -8.17
C GLY A 322 0.33 -25.20 -8.96
N LEU A 323 1.18 -24.43 -8.29
CA LEU A 323 2.27 -23.73 -8.98
C LEU A 323 3.39 -24.71 -9.35
N PRO A 324 4.19 -24.43 -10.39
CA PRO A 324 5.45 -25.13 -10.63
C PRO A 324 6.32 -25.11 -9.36
N ALA A 325 7.00 -26.22 -9.03
CA ALA A 325 7.66 -26.40 -7.73
C ALA A 325 8.71 -25.32 -7.40
N ASP A 326 9.45 -24.87 -8.41
CA ASP A 326 10.42 -23.77 -8.28
C ASP A 326 9.72 -22.43 -7.97
N GLN A 327 8.61 -22.14 -8.65
CA GLN A 327 7.80 -20.96 -8.38
C GLN A 327 7.07 -21.04 -7.04
N ALA A 328 6.56 -22.20 -6.66
CA ALA A 328 5.85 -22.40 -5.39
C ALA A 328 6.79 -22.15 -4.20
N ALA A 329 8.01 -22.70 -4.26
CA ALA A 329 9.03 -22.47 -3.25
C ALA A 329 9.42 -20.98 -3.15
N LEU A 330 9.58 -20.29 -4.27
CA LEU A 330 9.94 -18.87 -4.29
C LEU A 330 8.80 -17.95 -3.86
N VAL A 331 7.55 -18.21 -4.29
CA VAL A 331 6.36 -17.48 -3.83
C VAL A 331 6.21 -17.64 -2.32
N LYS A 332 6.29 -18.88 -1.80
CA LYS A 332 6.20 -19.14 -0.36
C LYS A 332 7.28 -18.39 0.42
N SER A 333 8.53 -18.48 -0.02
CA SER A 333 9.65 -17.83 0.64
C SER A 333 9.51 -16.30 0.63
N PHE A 334 9.16 -15.72 -0.51
CA PHE A 334 8.95 -14.28 -0.64
C PHE A 334 7.80 -13.80 0.24
N LEU A 335 6.63 -14.46 0.20
CA LEU A 335 5.49 -14.07 1.02
C LEU A 335 5.73 -14.29 2.52
N THR A 336 6.52 -15.30 2.90
CA THR A 336 6.96 -15.49 4.29
C THR A 336 7.78 -14.30 4.76
N TYR A 337 8.66 -13.78 3.90
CA TYR A 337 9.42 -12.57 4.19
C TYR A 337 8.50 -11.34 4.26
N THR A 338 7.62 -11.10 3.29
CA THR A 338 6.75 -9.91 3.29
C THR A 338 5.82 -9.86 4.51
N ALA A 339 5.38 -11.02 5.01
CA ALA A 339 4.56 -11.14 6.22
C ALA A 339 5.38 -11.13 7.53
N SER A 340 6.70 -11.02 7.46
CA SER A 340 7.57 -10.95 8.64
C SER A 340 7.57 -9.55 9.26
N ASP A 341 7.83 -9.47 10.57
CA ASP A 341 7.86 -8.18 11.28
C ASP A 341 8.90 -7.22 10.69
N ALA A 342 10.04 -7.75 10.20
CA ALA A 342 11.07 -6.95 9.55
C ALA A 342 10.58 -6.30 8.25
N ALA A 343 9.90 -7.06 7.39
CA ALA A 343 9.37 -6.53 6.13
C ALA A 343 8.18 -5.59 6.35
N GLN A 344 7.32 -5.90 7.33
CA GLN A 344 6.19 -5.04 7.72
C GLN A 344 6.67 -3.72 8.33
N THR A 345 7.77 -3.74 9.10
CA THR A 345 8.39 -2.51 9.63
C THR A 345 8.98 -1.67 8.50
N ALA A 346 9.61 -2.30 7.50
CA ALA A 346 10.29 -1.59 6.41
C ALA A 346 9.36 -0.74 5.53
N ILE A 347 8.05 -1.04 5.51
CA ILE A 347 7.07 -0.27 4.73
C ILE A 347 6.37 0.83 5.53
N GLY A 348 6.59 0.90 6.85
CA GLY A 348 6.03 1.93 7.72
C GLY A 348 6.41 3.34 7.29
N ASP A 349 7.70 3.54 6.99
CA ASP A 349 8.25 4.81 6.50
C ASP A 349 7.85 5.11 5.04
N LEU A 350 7.20 4.17 4.36
CA LEU A 350 6.70 4.32 3.00
C LEU A 350 5.20 4.63 2.95
N GLY A 351 4.56 4.95 4.07
CA GLY A 351 3.13 5.32 4.10
C GLY A 351 2.17 4.14 4.21
N TYR A 352 2.68 2.92 4.48
CA TYR A 352 1.85 1.73 4.67
C TYR A 352 1.80 1.30 6.13
N ALA A 353 0.61 1.03 6.64
CA ALA A 353 0.43 0.44 7.94
C ALA A 353 0.66 -1.08 7.89
N PRO A 354 1.34 -1.65 8.90
CA PRO A 354 1.47 -3.09 9.02
C PRO A 354 0.12 -3.72 9.32
N LEU A 355 0.00 -5.03 9.05
CA LEU A 355 -1.19 -5.79 9.42
C LEU A 355 -1.36 -5.84 10.95
N PRO A 356 -2.60 -5.78 11.46
CA PRO A 356 -2.88 -6.11 12.86
C PRO A 356 -2.39 -7.53 13.20
N ASP A 357 -1.84 -7.75 14.40
CA ASP A 357 -1.21 -9.01 14.81
C ASP A 357 -2.11 -10.25 14.58
N ALA A 358 -3.41 -10.12 14.85
CA ALA A 358 -4.38 -11.19 14.63
C ALA A 358 -4.53 -11.57 13.14
N VAL A 359 -4.47 -10.59 12.24
CA VAL A 359 -4.47 -10.80 10.79
C VAL A 359 -3.14 -11.39 10.35
N ALA A 360 -2.03 -10.79 10.78
CA ALA A 360 -0.66 -11.23 10.43
C ALA A 360 -0.40 -12.69 10.84
N THR A 361 -0.93 -13.11 11.99
CA THR A 361 -0.84 -14.50 12.47
C THR A 361 -1.53 -15.47 11.52
N LYS A 362 -2.77 -15.16 11.11
CA LYS A 362 -3.51 -15.99 10.14
C LYS A 362 -2.82 -16.01 8.77
N VAL A 363 -2.35 -14.86 8.28
CA VAL A 363 -1.62 -14.76 7.01
C VAL A 363 -0.38 -15.64 7.02
N ARG A 364 0.45 -15.55 8.08
CA ARG A 364 1.64 -16.40 8.24
C ARG A 364 1.29 -17.88 8.30
N ALA A 365 0.19 -18.25 8.95
CA ALA A 365 -0.27 -19.64 9.00
C ALA A 365 -0.66 -20.17 7.60
N VAL A 366 -1.41 -19.40 6.81
CA VAL A 366 -1.78 -19.81 5.44
C VAL A 366 -0.54 -19.89 4.54
N ILE A 367 0.39 -18.92 4.62
CA ILE A 367 1.63 -18.94 3.84
C ILE A 367 2.46 -20.20 4.12
N ALA A 368 2.47 -20.69 5.38
CA ALA A 368 3.19 -21.90 5.74
C ALA A 368 2.66 -23.17 5.01
N THR A 369 1.41 -23.14 4.52
CA THR A 369 0.79 -24.26 3.79
C THR A 369 1.08 -24.28 2.29
N LEU A 370 1.56 -23.16 1.71
CA LEU A 370 1.85 -23.07 0.28
C LEU A 370 2.87 -24.15 -0.13
N SER A 371 2.64 -24.85 -1.24
CA SER A 371 3.54 -25.92 -1.73
C SER A 371 3.51 -26.12 -3.24
#